data_AF-A0A2E5EU86-F1
#
_entry.id   AF-A0A2E5EU86-F1
#
_cell.length_a   1.000
_cell.length_b   1.000
_cell.length_c   1.000
_cell.angle_alpha   90.00
_cell.angle_beta   90.00
_cell.angle_gamma   90.00
#
_symmetry.space_group_name_H-M   'P 1'
#
loop_
_entity.id
_entity.type
_entity.pdbx_description
1 polymer ?
#
loop_
_entity_poly.entity_id
_entity_poly.type
_entity_poly.pdbx_seq_one_letter_code
_entity_poly.pdbx_strand_id
1 'polypeptide(L)'
;MSYTGKEKALILLAQLGDNADQVLALLEPSSADILTSAIENAPVLDDQQRQVFLSEVISEAESRRAQSASVESGSELSELAGPELLESDSDEDQGALDEAVTAISDEHAMSDEPGSSELESTEEAQDTSDEEVSSEPSKVKRSSEQIATLLADQQVQISAFFLMRLEESERDEIMDALPESYRDEVLARNVERIPLSDRVFDRLFEKIAYQDPEEAEQDAEEDFF
;
A
#
# COMPACT_ATOMS: atom_id res chain seq x y z
N MET A 1 10.74 -25.37 -4.31
CA MET A 1 10.81 -25.34 -2.83
C MET A 1 9.38 -25.26 -2.35
N SER A 2 9.00 -26.05 -1.33
CA SER A 2 7.64 -26.02 -0.81
C SER A 2 7.57 -25.00 0.32
N TYR A 3 6.79 -23.94 0.14
CA TYR A 3 6.53 -22.95 1.19
C TYR A 3 5.49 -23.47 2.17
N THR A 4 5.68 -23.19 3.45
CA THR A 4 4.67 -23.48 4.48
C THR A 4 3.43 -22.59 4.27
N GLY A 5 2.26 -23.01 4.77
CA GLY A 5 1.04 -22.20 4.65
C GLY A 5 1.18 -20.79 5.23
N LYS A 6 1.95 -20.63 6.31
CA LYS A 6 2.27 -19.32 6.90
C LYS A 6 3.12 -18.47 5.96
N GLU A 7 4.19 -19.02 5.38
CA GLU A 7 5.02 -18.30 4.41
C GLU A 7 4.23 -17.94 3.16
N LYS A 8 3.37 -18.85 2.66
CA LYS A 8 2.47 -18.56 1.54
C LYS A 8 1.59 -17.35 1.84
N ALA A 9 0.98 -17.29 3.03
CA ALA A 9 0.15 -16.17 3.44
C ALA A 9 0.94 -14.84 3.53
N LEU A 10 2.15 -14.87 4.10
CA LEU A 10 3.00 -13.68 4.21
C LEU A 10 3.45 -13.15 2.84
N ILE A 11 3.83 -14.03 1.92
CA ILE A 11 4.21 -13.64 0.55
C ILE A 11 3.02 -12.99 -0.17
N LEU A 12 1.81 -13.53 -0.02
CA LEU A 12 0.60 -12.97 -0.63
C LEU A 12 0.25 -11.60 -0.03
N LEU A 13 0.32 -11.45 1.29
CA LEU A 13 0.08 -10.17 1.96
C LEU A 13 1.09 -9.10 1.54
N ALA A 14 2.37 -9.46 1.47
CA ALA A 14 3.42 -8.54 1.00
C ALA A 14 3.17 -8.07 -0.46
N GLN A 15 2.58 -8.90 -1.32
CA GLN A 15 2.26 -8.53 -2.70
C GLN A 15 0.99 -7.67 -2.82
N LEU A 16 0.08 -7.74 -1.86
CA LEU A 16 -1.15 -6.95 -1.86
C LEU A 16 -0.91 -5.47 -1.52
N GLY A 17 0.21 -5.15 -0.87
CA GLY A 17 0.56 -3.79 -0.47
C GLY A 17 -0.55 -3.15 0.36
N ASP A 18 -1.07 -2.01 -0.10
CA ASP A 18 -2.15 -1.26 0.57
C ASP A 18 -3.47 -2.06 0.70
N ASN A 19 -3.67 -3.11 -0.11
CA ASN A 19 -4.86 -3.96 0.00
C ASN A 19 -4.73 -5.04 1.09
N ALA A 20 -3.56 -5.20 1.70
CA ALA A 20 -3.35 -6.17 2.78
C ALA A 20 -4.25 -5.87 3.98
N ASP A 21 -4.49 -4.59 4.29
CA ASP A 21 -5.33 -4.14 5.41
C ASP A 21 -6.77 -4.67 5.30
N GLN A 22 -7.32 -4.74 4.09
CA GLN A 22 -8.66 -5.28 3.86
C GLN A 22 -8.74 -6.77 4.17
N VAL A 23 -7.68 -7.52 3.86
CA VAL A 23 -7.61 -8.96 4.15
C VAL A 23 -7.39 -9.19 5.64
N LEU A 24 -6.53 -8.39 6.28
CA LEU A 24 -6.28 -8.46 7.73
C LEU A 24 -7.54 -8.15 8.54
N ALA A 25 -8.37 -7.21 8.08
CA ALA A 25 -9.65 -6.88 8.73
C ALA A 25 -10.69 -8.03 8.72
N LEU A 26 -10.55 -9.00 7.81
CA LEU A 26 -11.42 -10.18 7.74
C LEU A 26 -10.93 -11.34 8.61
N LEU A 27 -9.72 -11.24 9.18
CA LEU A 27 -9.13 -12.26 10.03
C LEU A 27 -9.43 -11.99 11.50
N GLU A 28 -9.28 -13.01 12.35
CA GLU A 28 -9.29 -12.80 13.79
C GLU A 28 -8.12 -11.90 14.22
N PRO A 29 -8.30 -10.97 15.18
CA PRO A 29 -7.26 -10.03 15.58
C PRO A 29 -5.93 -10.69 15.96
N SER A 30 -5.98 -11.82 16.67
CA SER A 30 -4.80 -12.60 17.06
C SER A 30 -4.00 -13.12 15.86
N SER A 31 -4.66 -13.45 14.76
CA SER A 31 -4.02 -13.92 13.53
C SER A 31 -3.47 -12.75 12.72
N ALA A 32 -4.20 -11.64 12.68
CA ALA A 32 -3.77 -10.42 12.02
C ALA A 32 -2.49 -9.86 12.66
N ASP A 33 -2.39 -9.82 13.99
CA ASP A 33 -1.19 -9.35 14.70
C ASP A 33 0.06 -10.18 14.38
N ILE A 34 -0.09 -11.51 14.34
CA ILE A 34 1.00 -12.44 14.02
C ILE A 34 1.50 -12.24 12.58
N LEU A 35 0.57 -12.02 11.64
CA LEU A 35 0.91 -11.83 10.23
C LEU A 35 1.53 -10.46 9.98
N THR A 36 0.99 -9.41 10.60
CA THR A 36 1.51 -8.04 10.49
C THR A 36 2.92 -7.95 11.05
N SER A 37 3.19 -8.56 12.21
CA SER A 37 4.53 -8.61 12.80
C SER A 37 5.55 -9.40 11.98
N ALA A 38 5.08 -10.30 11.11
CA ALA A 38 5.94 -11.16 10.29
C ALA A 38 6.04 -10.72 8.83
N ILE A 39 5.29 -9.69 8.40
CA ILE A 39 5.23 -9.27 7.00
C ILE A 39 6.56 -8.71 6.50
N GLU A 40 7.30 -8.01 7.36
CA GLU A 40 8.63 -7.46 7.05
C GLU A 40 9.68 -8.56 6.82
N ASN A 41 9.42 -9.77 7.31
CA ASN A 41 10.31 -10.92 7.16
C ASN A 41 9.89 -11.84 6.00
N ALA A 42 8.98 -11.40 5.13
CA ALA A 42 8.53 -12.19 4.00
C ALA A 42 9.68 -12.47 3.02
N PRO A 43 9.83 -13.72 2.51
CA PRO A 43 10.85 -14.03 1.53
C PRO A 43 10.60 -13.23 0.24
N VAL A 44 11.65 -12.55 -0.24
CA VAL A 44 11.61 -11.84 -1.52
C VAL A 44 11.77 -12.85 -2.65
N LEU A 45 10.78 -12.92 -3.53
CA LEU A 45 10.79 -13.80 -4.70
C LEU A 45 11.15 -13.01 -5.96
N ASP A 46 12.01 -13.59 -6.81
CA ASP A 46 12.18 -13.08 -8.17
C ASP A 46 10.92 -13.29 -9.02
N ASP A 47 10.86 -12.64 -10.19
CA ASP A 47 9.66 -12.66 -11.04
C ASP A 47 9.26 -14.07 -11.48
N GLN A 48 10.24 -14.94 -11.75
CA GLN A 48 9.99 -16.30 -12.20
C GLN A 48 9.49 -17.16 -11.03
N GLN A 49 10.13 -17.05 -9.86
CA GLN A 49 9.67 -17.72 -8.64
C GLN A 49 8.27 -17.28 -8.23
N ARG A 50 7.98 -15.98 -8.32
CA ARG A 50 6.68 -15.40 -8.01
C ARG A 50 5.58 -15.97 -8.91
N GLN A 51 5.82 -16.08 -10.21
CA GLN A 51 4.84 -16.62 -11.14
C GLN A 51 4.53 -18.10 -10.84
N VAL A 52 5.57 -18.91 -10.59
CA VAL A 52 5.41 -20.32 -10.22
C VAL A 52 4.62 -20.43 -8.90
N PHE A 53 4.98 -19.64 -7.89
CA PHE A 53 4.30 -19.60 -6.61
C PHE A 53 2.81 -19.26 -6.75
N LEU A 54 2.46 -18.21 -7.49
CA LEU A 54 1.06 -17.80 -7.68
C LEU A 54 0.25 -18.89 -8.39
N SER A 55 0.82 -19.54 -9.41
CA SER A 55 0.16 -20.64 -10.11
C SER A 55 -0.12 -21.85 -9.19
N GLU A 56 0.81 -22.16 -8.28
CA GLU A 56 0.64 -23.22 -7.29
C GLU A 56 -0.48 -22.87 -6.29
N VAL A 57 -0.47 -21.65 -5.76
CA VAL A 57 -1.47 -21.18 -4.79
C VAL A 57 -2.88 -21.16 -5.39
N ILE A 58 -3.03 -20.65 -6.61
CA ILE A 58 -4.34 -20.62 -7.29
C ILE A 58 -4.85 -22.04 -7.53
N SER A 59 -4.00 -22.94 -8.04
CA SER A 59 -4.37 -24.34 -8.27
C SER A 59 -4.75 -25.06 -6.96
N GLU A 60 -4.03 -24.79 -5.87
CA GLU A 60 -4.36 -25.33 -4.54
C GLU A 60 -5.72 -24.79 -4.03
N ALA A 61 -5.98 -23.49 -4.20
CA ALA A 61 -7.24 -22.86 -3.79
C ALA A 61 -8.44 -23.39 -4.58
N GLU A 62 -8.30 -23.59 -5.89
CA GLU A 62 -9.32 -24.20 -6.75
C GLU A 62 -9.60 -25.65 -6.34
N SER A 63 -8.54 -26.42 -6.08
CA SER A 63 -8.69 -27.81 -5.64
C SER A 63 -9.43 -27.91 -4.29
N ARG A 64 -9.10 -27.04 -3.33
CA ARG A 64 -9.82 -26.96 -2.05
C ARG A 64 -11.27 -26.55 -2.22
N ARG A 65 -11.54 -25.57 -3.09
CA ARG A 65 -12.91 -25.13 -3.39
C ARG A 65 -13.75 -26.27 -3.99
N ALA A 66 -13.19 -27.03 -4.92
CA ALA A 66 -13.86 -28.19 -5.52
C ALA A 66 -14.13 -29.31 -4.47
N GLN A 67 -13.19 -29.53 -3.55
CA GLN A 67 -13.38 -30.46 -2.43
C GLN A 67 -14.48 -29.99 -1.48
N SER A 68 -14.50 -28.71 -1.08
CA SER A 68 -15.54 -28.15 -0.22
C SER A 68 -16.93 -28.24 -0.85
N ALA A 69 -17.04 -27.93 -2.16
CA ALA A 69 -18.31 -28.02 -2.89
C ALA A 69 -18.86 -29.46 -2.96
N SER A 70 -17.98 -30.46 -3.03
CA SER A 70 -18.39 -31.87 -3.04
C SER A 70 -18.89 -32.36 -1.68
N VAL A 71 -18.43 -31.76 -0.58
CA VAL A 71 -18.88 -32.09 0.78
C VAL A 71 -20.26 -31.49 1.08
N GLU A 72 -20.51 -30.25 0.66
CA GLU A 72 -21.80 -29.59 0.86
C GLU A 72 -22.92 -30.26 0.04
N SER A 73 -22.61 -30.73 -1.18
CA SER A 73 -23.59 -31.44 -2.02
C SER A 73 -23.97 -32.83 -1.51
N GLY A 74 -23.19 -33.41 -0.58
CA GLY A 74 -23.40 -34.77 -0.06
C GLY A 74 -24.18 -34.86 1.25
N SER A 75 -24.33 -33.76 2.00
CA SER A 75 -24.86 -33.82 3.37
C SER A 75 -26.35 -33.48 3.52
N GLU A 76 -27.00 -32.90 2.51
CA GLU A 76 -28.41 -32.46 2.63
C GLU A 76 -29.44 -33.44 2.01
N LEU A 77 -29.00 -34.53 1.37
CA LEU A 77 -29.87 -35.42 0.58
C LEU A 77 -30.13 -36.81 1.20
N SER A 78 -29.68 -37.09 2.42
CA SER A 78 -29.84 -38.41 3.04
C SER A 78 -30.97 -38.53 4.08
N GLU A 79 -31.74 -37.47 4.37
CA GLU A 79 -32.80 -37.54 5.42
C GLU A 79 -34.24 -37.44 4.89
N LEU A 80 -34.48 -37.28 3.59
CA LEU A 80 -35.86 -37.02 3.09
C LEU A 80 -36.16 -37.52 1.66
N ALA A 81 -36.01 -38.82 1.40
CA ALA A 81 -36.75 -39.60 0.37
C ALA A 81 -36.29 -41.07 0.45
N GLY A 82 -37.12 -42.10 0.68
CA GLY A 82 -38.36 -42.38 -0.02
C GLY A 82 -38.03 -42.96 -1.41
N PRO A 83 -38.09 -44.29 -1.64
CA PRO A 83 -37.75 -44.88 -2.93
C PRO A 83 -38.88 -44.65 -3.92
N GLU A 84 -38.85 -43.55 -4.66
CA GLU A 84 -39.58 -43.43 -5.93
C GLU A 84 -38.64 -43.20 -7.10
N LEU A 85 -38.54 -44.28 -7.88
CA LEU A 85 -38.37 -44.34 -9.32
C LEU A 85 -38.43 -42.99 -10.05
N LEU A 86 -37.30 -42.62 -10.64
CA LEU A 86 -37.32 -41.83 -11.88
C LEU A 86 -36.12 -42.23 -12.73
N GLU A 87 -36.39 -43.17 -13.63
CA GLU A 87 -35.64 -43.36 -14.84
C GLU A 87 -35.83 -42.11 -15.71
N SER A 88 -34.75 -41.42 -16.02
CA SER A 88 -34.75 -40.39 -17.06
C SER A 88 -33.40 -40.42 -17.74
N ASP A 89 -33.34 -41.26 -18.78
CA ASP A 89 -32.44 -41.10 -19.91
C ASP A 89 -32.56 -39.67 -20.45
N SER A 90 -31.43 -38.97 -20.55
CA SER A 90 -31.33 -37.76 -21.35
C SER A 90 -29.94 -37.66 -21.92
N ASP A 91 -29.89 -38.07 -23.19
CA ASP A 91 -28.80 -37.98 -24.14
C ASP A 91 -28.29 -36.53 -24.36
N GLU A 92 -26.98 -36.46 -24.62
CA GLU A 92 -26.29 -35.60 -25.59
C GLU A 92 -26.70 -34.13 -25.73
N ASP A 93 -25.77 -33.22 -25.41
CA ASP A 93 -25.29 -32.26 -26.42
C ASP A 93 -23.90 -31.70 -26.04
N GLN A 94 -22.86 -32.17 -26.74
CA GLN A 94 -21.52 -31.58 -26.71
C GLN A 94 -21.43 -30.54 -27.83
N GLY A 95 -21.86 -29.31 -27.53
CA GLY A 95 -21.73 -28.16 -28.42
C GLY A 95 -20.37 -27.47 -28.26
N ALA A 96 -19.55 -27.57 -29.29
CA ALA A 96 -18.28 -26.89 -29.47
C ALA A 96 -18.38 -25.36 -29.32
N LEU A 97 -17.42 -24.76 -28.61
CA LEU A 97 -17.06 -23.35 -28.77
C LEU A 97 -15.55 -23.27 -29.05
N ASP A 98 -15.27 -23.39 -30.34
CA ASP A 98 -13.99 -23.09 -30.97
C ASP A 98 -13.92 -21.59 -31.28
N GLU A 99 -12.68 -21.08 -31.31
CA GLU A 99 -12.23 -19.94 -32.11
C GLU A 99 -12.89 -18.55 -31.99
N ALA A 100 -12.20 -17.62 -31.30
CA ALA A 100 -12.04 -16.18 -31.60
C ALA A 100 -11.36 -15.53 -30.36
N VAL A 101 -10.28 -14.76 -30.37
CA VAL A 101 -9.82 -13.73 -31.30
C VAL A 101 -8.31 -13.58 -31.12
N THR A 102 -7.57 -13.74 -32.21
CA THR A 102 -6.20 -13.25 -32.39
C THR A 102 -6.21 -11.78 -32.80
N ALA A 103 -5.09 -11.10 -32.53
CA ALA A 103 -4.65 -9.83 -33.13
C ALA A 103 -5.21 -8.52 -32.55
N ILE A 104 -4.43 -7.91 -31.66
CA ILE A 104 -4.25 -6.44 -31.66
C ILE A 104 -2.74 -6.19 -31.74
N SER A 105 -2.27 -6.18 -32.99
CA SER A 105 -1.09 -5.48 -33.48
C SER A 105 -1.31 -3.97 -33.31
N ASP A 106 -0.38 -3.24 -32.70
CA ASP A 106 0.69 -2.48 -33.37
C ASP A 106 0.28 -1.00 -33.60
N GLU A 107 1.28 -0.12 -33.66
CA GLU A 107 1.21 1.34 -33.89
C GLU A 107 0.58 2.25 -32.83
N HIS A 108 1.41 2.99 -32.08
CA HIS A 108 1.67 4.38 -32.47
C HIS A 108 2.93 4.95 -31.81
N ALA A 109 3.88 5.30 -32.66
CA ALA A 109 5.07 6.06 -32.34
C ALA A 109 4.77 7.57 -32.45
N MET A 110 5.56 8.35 -31.71
CA MET A 110 5.97 9.73 -32.01
C MET A 110 4.88 10.81 -32.04
N SER A 111 4.98 11.77 -31.13
CA SER A 111 5.05 13.19 -31.50
C SER A 111 5.57 14.01 -30.32
N ASP A 112 6.81 14.46 -30.46
CA ASP A 112 7.33 15.70 -29.88
C ASP A 112 6.39 16.88 -30.20
N GLU A 113 6.02 17.68 -29.21
CA GLU A 113 5.83 19.12 -29.41
C GLU A 113 6.32 19.91 -28.17
N PRO A 114 7.21 20.92 -28.35
CA PRO A 114 7.59 21.87 -27.32
C PRO A 114 6.70 23.12 -27.42
N GLY A 115 6.00 23.48 -26.34
CA GLY A 115 5.15 24.67 -26.29
C GLY A 115 5.35 25.45 -25.00
N SER A 116 6.15 26.52 -25.08
CA SER A 116 6.20 27.61 -24.10
C SER A 116 4.89 28.39 -24.09
N SER A 117 4.40 28.70 -22.88
CA SER A 117 3.49 29.82 -22.58
C SER A 117 3.68 30.11 -21.09
N GLU A 118 4.51 31.08 -20.69
CA GLU A 118 4.25 32.52 -20.70
C GLU A 118 2.97 32.90 -19.91
N LEU A 119 3.20 33.23 -18.64
CA LEU A 119 2.61 34.31 -17.83
C LEU A 119 1.11 34.61 -17.99
N GLU A 120 0.33 34.39 -16.93
CA GLU A 120 -0.68 35.38 -16.52
C GLU A 120 -0.85 35.37 -14.99
N SER A 121 -0.30 36.41 -14.35
CA SER A 121 -0.60 36.79 -12.98
C SER A 121 -2.07 37.24 -12.92
N THR A 122 -2.86 36.59 -12.08
CA THR A 122 -4.20 37.08 -11.72
C THR A 122 -4.17 37.44 -10.23
N GLU A 123 -4.09 38.74 -9.97
CA GLU A 123 -4.47 39.37 -8.71
C GLU A 123 -6.00 39.31 -8.51
N GLU A 124 -6.41 39.39 -7.24
CA GLU A 124 -7.78 39.47 -6.72
C GLU A 124 -8.55 38.12 -6.72
N ALA A 125 -9.26 37.69 -5.67
CA ALA A 125 -9.90 38.43 -4.60
C ALA A 125 -10.00 37.58 -3.32
N GLN A 126 -9.89 38.32 -2.23
CA GLN A 126 -10.28 38.02 -0.87
C GLN A 126 -11.66 37.33 -0.80
N ASP A 127 -11.69 36.07 -0.39
CA ASP A 127 -12.93 35.40 0.05
C ASP A 127 -12.74 34.86 1.47
N THR A 128 -13.47 35.48 2.37
CA THR A 128 -13.59 35.15 3.79
C THR A 128 -14.40 33.87 3.91
N SER A 129 -13.73 32.73 3.82
CA SER A 129 -14.35 31.45 4.13
C SER A 129 -14.42 31.26 5.64
N ASP A 130 -15.66 31.27 6.10
CA ASP A 130 -16.16 30.80 7.39
C ASP A 130 -15.24 29.75 8.03
N GLU A 131 -14.65 30.16 9.15
CA GLU A 131 -13.82 29.38 10.04
C GLU A 131 -14.72 28.37 10.77
N GLU A 132 -15.04 27.25 10.11
CA GLU A 132 -15.51 26.06 10.82
C GLU A 132 -14.36 25.61 11.72
N VAL A 133 -14.47 25.98 12.99
CA VAL A 133 -13.56 25.63 14.07
C VAL A 133 -13.65 24.12 14.28
N SER A 134 -12.98 23.38 13.39
CA SER A 134 -12.75 21.94 13.52
C SER A 134 -11.94 21.76 14.78
N SER A 135 -12.60 21.31 15.84
CA SER A 135 -12.01 20.97 17.13
C SER A 135 -11.19 19.68 16.98
N GLU A 136 -10.22 19.69 16.07
CA GLU A 136 -9.20 18.67 15.99
C GLU A 136 -8.25 18.86 17.18
N PRO A 137 -7.78 17.76 17.79
CA PRO A 137 -6.81 17.83 18.87
C PRO A 137 -5.61 18.66 18.40
N SER A 138 -5.21 19.64 19.22
CA SER A 138 -4.14 20.57 18.90
C SER A 138 -2.80 19.82 18.82
N LYS A 139 -2.47 19.34 17.62
CA LYS A 139 -1.18 18.74 17.33
C LYS A 139 -0.08 19.78 17.55
N VAL A 140 0.93 19.43 18.33
CA VAL A 140 2.07 20.32 18.60
C VAL A 140 3.09 20.11 17.49
N LYS A 141 3.47 21.20 16.82
CA LYS A 141 4.51 21.16 15.78
C LYS A 141 5.87 20.92 16.43
N ARG A 142 6.63 19.94 15.93
CA ARG A 142 7.99 19.65 16.38
C ARG A 142 8.95 20.78 15.98
N SER A 143 10.03 20.92 16.75
CA SER A 143 11.13 21.83 16.41
C SER A 143 11.89 21.34 15.17
N SER A 144 12.57 22.25 14.46
CA SER A 144 13.39 21.92 13.30
C SER A 144 14.51 20.93 13.62
N GLU A 145 15.09 20.99 14.82
CA GLU A 145 16.12 20.05 15.30
C GLU A 145 15.56 18.62 15.49
N GLN A 146 14.35 18.50 16.07
CA GLN A 146 13.68 17.21 16.22
C GLN A 146 13.30 16.61 14.87
N ILE A 147 12.79 17.44 13.95
CA ILE A 147 12.47 17.02 12.59
C ILE A 147 13.74 16.53 11.87
N ALA A 148 14.85 17.28 11.97
CA ALA A 148 16.13 16.88 11.40
C ALA A 148 16.62 15.52 11.95
N THR A 149 16.46 15.31 13.27
CA THR A 149 16.81 14.03 13.91
C THR A 149 15.97 12.88 13.36
N LEU A 150 14.65 13.05 13.28
CA LEU A 150 13.75 12.02 12.72
C LEU A 150 14.05 11.75 11.24
N LEU A 151 14.36 12.79 10.46
CA LEU A 151 14.73 12.66 9.05
C LEU A 151 16.07 11.93 8.85
N ALA A 152 17.03 12.10 9.77
CA ALA A 152 18.31 11.39 9.72
C ALA A 152 18.13 9.87 9.88
N ASP A 153 17.10 9.45 10.61
CA ASP A 153 16.72 8.03 10.75
C ASP A 153 15.94 7.49 9.55
N GLN A 154 15.41 8.36 8.69
CA GLN A 154 14.73 7.96 7.46
C GLN A 154 15.70 7.76 6.29
N GLN A 155 15.22 7.08 5.25
CA GLN A 155 15.94 6.94 4.00
C GLN A 155 16.17 8.32 3.36
N VAL A 156 17.40 8.59 2.90
CA VAL A 156 17.81 9.86 2.25
C VAL A 156 16.83 10.35 1.19
N GLN A 157 16.25 9.44 0.42
CA GLN A 157 15.29 9.75 -0.63
C GLN A 157 13.96 10.31 -0.09
N ILE A 158 13.47 9.78 1.04
CA ILE A 158 12.27 10.27 1.71
C ILE A 158 12.55 11.65 2.32
N SER A 159 13.71 11.84 2.95
CA SER A 159 14.10 13.12 3.53
C SER A 159 14.23 14.21 2.47
N ALA A 160 14.84 13.89 1.32
CA ALA A 160 14.93 14.80 0.19
C ALA A 160 13.54 15.15 -0.41
N PHE A 161 12.63 14.17 -0.50
CA PHE A 161 11.24 14.42 -0.93
C PHE A 161 10.46 15.28 0.05
N PHE A 162 10.63 15.02 1.35
CA PHE A 162 10.01 15.77 2.43
C PHE A 162 10.39 17.25 2.35
N LEU A 163 11.70 17.51 2.31
CA LEU A 163 12.27 18.86 2.26
C LEU A 163 11.87 19.62 0.98
N MET A 164 11.62 18.93 -0.13
CA MET A 164 11.18 19.55 -1.38
C MET A 164 9.76 20.12 -1.30
N ARG A 165 8.91 19.60 -0.40
CA ARG A 165 7.51 20.03 -0.22
C ARG A 165 7.34 21.09 0.87
N LEU A 166 8.38 21.39 1.64
CA LEU A 166 8.36 22.43 2.66
C LEU A 166 8.56 23.82 2.08
N GLU A 167 8.15 24.84 2.83
CA GLU A 167 8.55 26.21 2.54
C GLU A 167 10.06 26.38 2.66
N GLU A 168 10.62 27.25 1.82
CA GLU A 168 12.07 27.47 1.73
C GLU A 168 12.72 27.82 3.07
N SER A 169 12.08 28.66 3.89
CA SER A 169 12.59 29.02 5.22
C SER A 169 12.67 27.83 6.16
N GLU A 170 11.62 27.00 6.21
CA GLU A 170 11.58 25.83 7.10
C GLU A 170 12.56 24.75 6.67
N ARG A 171 12.65 24.54 5.35
CA ARG A 171 13.60 23.63 4.73
C ARG A 171 15.03 23.99 5.12
N ASP A 172 15.39 25.26 5.02
CA ASP A 172 16.74 25.73 5.30
C ASP A 172 17.07 25.58 6.80
N GLU A 173 16.12 25.88 7.71
CA GLU A 173 16.28 25.66 9.15
C GLU A 173 16.52 24.18 9.50
N ILE A 174 15.77 23.25 8.88
CA ILE A 174 15.94 21.81 9.08
C ILE A 174 17.26 21.33 8.48
N MET A 175 17.63 21.83 7.30
CA MET A 175 18.90 21.49 6.64
C MET A 175 20.11 21.92 7.46
N ASP A 176 20.03 23.05 8.15
CA ASP A 176 21.10 23.52 9.03
C ASP A 176 21.28 22.65 10.27
N ALA A 177 20.20 22.06 10.79
CA ALA A 177 20.23 21.11 11.90
C ALA A 177 20.69 19.69 11.49
N LEU A 178 20.64 19.33 10.20
CA LEU A 178 21.09 18.02 9.73
C LEU A 178 22.63 17.86 9.77
N PRO A 179 23.14 16.65 10.08
CA PRO A 179 24.56 16.34 9.95
C PRO A 179 25.08 16.64 8.54
N GLU A 180 26.24 17.29 8.43
CA GLU A 180 26.83 17.76 7.17
C GLU A 180 26.94 16.63 6.13
N SER A 181 27.38 15.43 6.55
CA SER A 181 27.47 14.27 5.65
C SER A 181 26.13 13.83 5.08
N TYR A 182 25.06 13.89 5.86
CA TYR A 182 23.72 13.49 5.42
C TYR A 182 23.09 14.55 4.53
N ARG A 183 23.32 15.83 4.85
CA ARG A 183 22.88 16.99 4.05
C ARG A 183 23.38 16.92 2.61
N ASP A 184 24.66 16.59 2.43
CA ASP A 184 25.27 16.43 1.10
C ASP A 184 24.61 15.28 0.32
N GLU A 185 24.31 14.16 0.98
CA GLU A 185 23.61 13.04 0.36
C GLU A 185 22.19 13.41 -0.08
N VAL A 186 21.46 14.16 0.75
CA VAL A 186 20.12 14.67 0.45
C VAL A 186 20.15 15.60 -0.77
N LEU A 187 21.08 16.56 -0.81
CA LEU A 187 21.22 17.48 -1.94
C LEU A 187 21.66 16.79 -3.23
N ALA A 188 22.43 15.72 -3.13
CA ALA A 188 22.87 14.94 -4.28
C ALA A 188 21.73 14.11 -4.91
N ARG A 189 20.63 13.88 -4.20
CA ARG A 189 19.47 13.16 -4.73
C ARG A 189 18.59 14.13 -5.51
N ASN A 190 18.48 13.90 -6.82
CA ASN A 190 17.49 14.58 -7.64
C ASN A 190 16.13 13.89 -7.48
N VAL A 191 15.17 14.57 -6.83
CA VAL A 191 13.88 14.01 -6.41
C VAL A 191 12.73 14.39 -7.34
N GLU A 192 13.01 14.93 -8.54
CA GLU A 192 12.00 15.40 -9.49
C GLU A 192 10.88 14.40 -9.84
N ARG A 193 11.04 13.10 -9.58
CA ARG A 193 10.07 12.05 -9.96
C ARG A 193 9.92 10.91 -8.96
N ILE A 194 9.59 11.20 -7.71
CA ILE A 194 9.03 10.13 -6.85
C ILE A 194 7.51 10.13 -7.00
N PRO A 195 6.90 9.05 -7.52
CA PRO A 195 5.45 8.90 -7.56
C PRO A 195 4.95 8.51 -6.16
N LEU A 196 5.12 9.40 -5.18
CA LEU A 196 4.44 9.30 -3.89
C LEU A 196 3.07 9.95 -4.04
N SER A 197 2.02 9.24 -3.64
CA SER A 197 0.69 9.86 -3.57
C SER A 197 0.68 10.93 -2.49
N ASP A 198 -0.05 12.03 -2.71
CA ASP A 198 -0.14 13.12 -1.71
C ASP A 198 -0.63 12.60 -0.35
N ARG A 199 -1.49 11.57 -0.34
CA ARG A 199 -1.93 10.90 0.91
C ARG A 199 -0.79 10.28 1.72
N VAL A 200 0.20 9.69 1.04
CA VAL A 200 1.36 9.10 1.73
C VAL A 200 2.25 10.21 2.27
N PHE A 201 2.40 11.31 1.51
CA PHE A 201 3.10 12.50 2.00
C PHE A 201 2.40 13.07 3.23
N ASP A 202 1.08 13.28 3.21
CA ASP A 202 0.33 13.86 4.32
C ASP A 202 0.52 13.05 5.61
N ARG A 203 0.44 11.71 5.53
CA ARG A 203 0.69 10.84 6.68
C ARG A 203 2.11 10.91 7.20
N LEU A 204 3.09 10.97 6.29
CA LEU A 204 4.50 11.07 6.66
C LEU A 204 4.81 12.45 7.25
N PHE A 205 4.20 13.50 6.69
CA PHE A 205 4.26 14.86 7.19
C PHE A 205 3.64 14.97 8.57
N GLU A 206 2.45 14.42 8.76
CA GLU A 206 1.79 14.36 10.05
C GLU A 206 2.69 13.67 11.09
N LYS A 207 3.21 12.50 10.75
CA LYS A 207 4.07 11.70 11.63
C LYS A 207 5.38 12.40 12.01
N ILE A 208 6.01 13.13 11.09
CA ILE A 208 7.32 13.76 11.31
C ILE A 208 7.20 15.17 11.87
N ALA A 209 6.29 16.00 11.31
CA ALA A 209 6.16 17.40 11.68
C ALA A 209 5.36 17.60 12.97
N TYR A 210 4.48 16.67 13.34
CA TYR A 210 3.63 16.81 14.51
C TYR A 210 3.82 15.68 15.51
N GLN A 211 3.99 16.06 16.77
CA GLN A 211 4.05 15.11 17.87
C GLN A 211 2.66 14.85 18.41
N ASP A 212 2.36 13.56 18.63
CA ASP A 212 1.19 13.19 19.40
C ASP A 212 1.38 13.67 20.84
N PRO A 213 0.37 14.34 21.43
CA PRO A 213 0.50 14.94 22.75
C PRO A 213 0.86 13.91 23.84
N GLU A 214 0.49 12.64 23.64
CA GLU A 214 0.83 11.53 24.56
C GLU A 214 2.33 11.16 24.54
N GLU A 215 3.03 11.37 23.42
CA GLU A 215 4.48 11.14 23.31
C GLU A 215 5.29 12.32 23.86
N ALA A 216 4.80 13.54 23.67
CA ALA A 216 5.48 14.76 24.13
C ALA A 216 5.63 14.81 25.65
N GLU A 217 4.72 14.18 26.41
CA GLU A 217 4.83 14.08 27.88
C GLU A 217 5.97 13.17 28.34
N GLN A 218 6.38 12.18 27.54
CA GLN A 218 7.44 11.23 27.89
C GLN A 218 8.84 11.83 27.65
N ASP A 219 9.04 12.50 26.52
CA ASP A 219 10.33 13.12 26.20
C ASP A 219 10.69 14.24 27.20
N ALA A 220 9.70 14.98 27.69
CA ALA A 220 9.91 16.05 28.65
C ALA A 220 10.34 15.56 30.05
N GLU A 221 10.05 14.31 30.40
CA GLU A 221 10.49 13.72 31.67
C GLU A 221 11.94 13.22 31.63
N GLU A 222 12.45 12.83 30.45
CA GLU A 222 13.83 12.33 30.30
C GLU A 222 14.88 13.45 30.37
N ASP A 223 14.58 14.66 29.89
CA ASP A 223 15.51 15.80 29.92
C ASP A 223 15.71 16.42 31.33
N PHE A 224 14.93 15.98 32.33
CA PHE A 224 14.97 16.54 33.68
C PHE A 224 15.86 15.75 34.66
N PHE A 225 16.41 14.60 34.26
CA PHE A 225 17.26 13.73 35.09
C PHE A 225 18.73 13.69 34.65
#